data_AF-A0A3D4JN50-F1
#
_entry.id   AF-A0A3D4JN50-F1
#
_cell.length_a   1.000
_cell.length_b   1.000
_cell.length_c   1.000
_cell.angle_alpha   90.00
_cell.angle_beta   90.00
_cell.angle_gamma   90.00
#
_symmetry.space_group_name_H-M   'P 1'
#
loop_
_entity.id
_entity.type
_entity.pdbx_description
1 polymer ?
#
loop_
_entity_poly.entity_id
_entity_poly.type
_entity_poly.pdbx_seq_one_letter_code
_entity_poly.pdbx_strand_id
1 'polypeptide(L)'
;MIYYGGINSMKNEKSSKHIVVLIIGIILFLALMMVQSRISAMNAQAAASGTASNTGIMGSLNGVIAQIQVLISSFLVIYCKKGGYIASTILNLINAAYTLVFAVIIAGSTAAVPGIVVPIISVVTITIIYVYSLKISKANGELMETNRTLTETNRVMREKDEKLTYLAYYDVLTGLANRQLFIDHMDEMIEEDKNTPFSVIFFDIDDFKKINDSYGHNT
;
A
#
# COMPACT_ATOMS: atom_id res chain seq x y z
N MET A 1 -14.42 26.43 -8.11
CA MET A 1 -13.86 26.78 -6.78
C MET A 1 -14.20 25.79 -5.66
N ILE A 2 -15.22 24.92 -5.81
CA ILE A 2 -15.69 23.99 -4.75
C ILE A 2 -14.78 22.75 -4.58
N TYR A 3 -14.07 22.31 -5.63
CA TYR A 3 -13.21 21.12 -5.60
C TYR A 3 -11.90 21.29 -4.78
N TYR A 4 -11.35 22.51 -4.68
CA TYR A 4 -10.13 22.76 -3.91
C TYR A 4 -10.35 22.76 -2.39
N GLY A 5 -11.58 23.06 -1.94
CA GLY A 5 -11.94 23.04 -0.51
C GLY A 5 -12.00 21.63 0.07
N GLY A 6 -12.48 20.65 -0.70
CA GLY A 6 -12.60 19.25 -0.26
C GLY A 6 -11.26 18.55 -0.05
N ILE A 7 -10.29 18.79 -0.93
CA ILE A 7 -8.95 18.17 -0.86
C ILE A 7 -8.16 18.69 0.36
N ASN A 8 -8.25 20.00 0.66
CA ASN A 8 -7.61 20.58 1.84
C ASN A 8 -8.27 20.13 3.15
N SER A 9 -9.59 19.97 3.17
CA SER A 9 -10.32 19.43 4.33
C SER A 9 -9.89 17.98 4.64
N MET A 10 -9.83 17.10 3.64
CA MET A 10 -9.40 15.70 3.82
C MET A 10 -7.93 15.58 4.24
N LYS A 11 -7.04 16.43 3.72
CA LYS A 11 -5.61 16.43 4.09
C LYS A 11 -5.41 16.90 5.54
N ASN A 12 -6.16 17.91 5.98
CA ASN A 12 -6.14 18.39 7.36
C ASN A 12 -6.73 17.38 8.34
N GLU A 13 -7.83 16.71 7.98
CA GLU A 13 -8.44 15.67 8.82
C GLU A 13 -7.49 14.47 9.03
N LYS A 14 -6.83 14.02 7.95
CA LYS A 14 -5.83 12.94 8.02
C LYS A 14 -4.62 13.34 8.86
N SER A 15 -4.11 14.57 8.69
CA SER A 15 -3.01 15.12 9.49
C SER A 15 -3.35 15.20 10.98
N SER A 16 -4.56 15.68 11.30
CA SER A 16 -5.06 15.77 12.68
C SER A 16 -5.13 14.41 13.37
N LYS A 17 -5.66 13.38 12.68
CA LYS A 17 -5.71 12.00 13.19
C LYS A 17 -4.32 11.43 13.49
N HIS A 18 -3.31 11.72 12.65
CA HIS A 18 -1.94 11.26 12.90
C HIS A 18 -1.32 11.91 14.14
N ILE A 19 -1.59 13.19 14.39
CA ILE A 19 -1.11 13.91 15.57
C ILE A 19 -1.75 13.35 16.85
N VAL A 20 -3.06 13.12 16.84
CA VAL A 20 -3.78 12.54 17.98
C VAL A 20 -3.22 11.16 18.34
N VAL A 21 -3.06 10.27 17.35
CA VAL A 21 -2.48 8.93 17.57
C VAL A 21 -1.05 9.02 18.10
N LEU A 22 -0.25 9.95 17.59
CA LEU A 22 1.11 10.17 18.06
C LEU A 22 1.14 10.55 19.55
N ILE A 23 0.30 11.51 19.96
CA ILE A 23 0.22 11.98 21.35
C ILE A 23 -0.22 10.83 22.27
N ILE A 24 -1.26 10.09 21.89
CA ILE A 24 -1.75 8.94 22.68
C ILE A 24 -0.64 7.89 22.85
N GLY A 25 0.08 7.56 21.77
CA GLY A 25 1.17 6.59 21.83
C GLY A 25 2.33 7.05 22.73
N ILE A 26 2.68 8.33 22.69
CA ILE A 26 3.70 8.92 23.58
C ILE A 26 3.27 8.81 25.04
N ILE A 27 2.04 9.20 25.37
CA ILE A 27 1.50 9.15 26.73
C ILE A 27 1.49 7.70 27.23
N LEU A 28 1.02 6.76 26.41
CA LEU A 28 0.96 5.34 26.77
C LEU A 28 2.37 4.77 27.02
N PHE A 29 3.34 5.12 26.17
CA PHE A 29 4.73 4.68 26.36
C PHE A 29 5.32 5.20 27.68
N LEU A 30 5.12 6.48 27.98
CA LEU A 30 5.61 7.11 29.22
C LEU A 30 4.92 6.52 30.45
N ALA A 31 3.62 6.23 30.38
CA ALA A 31 2.89 5.57 31.46
C ALA A 31 3.47 4.18 31.75
N LEU A 32 3.73 3.38 30.71
CA LEU A 32 4.36 2.07 30.86
C LEU A 32 5.79 2.16 31.41
N MET A 33 6.56 3.16 30.99
CA MET A 33 7.90 3.44 31.53
C MET A 33 7.84 3.73 33.04
N MET A 34 6.87 4.53 33.50
CA MET A 34 6.68 4.81 34.93
C MET A 34 6.29 3.56 35.71
N VAL A 35 5.38 2.73 35.19
CA VAL A 35 4.98 1.47 35.83
C VAL A 35 6.16 0.51 35.93
N GLN A 36 6.93 0.34 34.85
CA GLN A 36 8.12 -0.52 34.82
C GLN A 36 9.19 -0.08 35.82
N SER A 37 9.39 1.24 35.99
CA SER A 37 10.30 1.80 36.99
C SER A 37 9.86 1.43 38.41
N ARG A 38 8.56 1.55 38.72
CA ARG A 38 8.02 1.19 40.05
C ARG A 38 8.19 -0.30 40.35
N ILE A 39 7.88 -1.18 39.39
CA ILE A 39 8.06 -2.63 39.55
C ILE A 39 9.54 -2.96 39.77
N SER A 40 10.44 -2.33 39.02
CA SER A 40 11.89 -2.53 39.15
C SER A 40 12.41 -2.10 40.52
N ALA A 41 11.92 -0.98 41.06
CA ALA A 41 12.26 -0.52 42.41
C ALA A 41 11.75 -1.47 43.51
N MET A 42 10.51 -1.96 43.38
CA MET A 42 9.94 -2.95 44.31
C MET A 42 10.73 -4.26 44.31
N ASN A 43 11.16 -4.71 43.13
CA ASN A 43 11.99 -5.91 43.00
C ASN A 43 13.37 -5.74 43.65
N ALA A 44 13.99 -4.56 43.51
CA ALA A 44 15.26 -4.26 44.17
C ALA A 44 15.14 -4.26 45.70
N GLN A 45 14.05 -3.74 46.25
CA GLN A 45 13.77 -3.77 47.70
C GLN A 45 13.51 -5.18 48.21
N ALA A 46 12.70 -5.98 47.51
CA ALA A 46 12.40 -7.36 47.89
C ALA A 46 13.64 -8.27 47.85
N ALA A 47 14.56 -8.03 46.90
CA ALA A 47 15.84 -8.71 46.83
C ALA A 47 16.73 -8.38 48.05
N ALA A 48 16.73 -7.12 48.50
CA ALA A 48 17.47 -6.70 49.68
C ALA A 48 16.89 -7.24 51.00
N SER A 49 15.57 -7.47 51.06
CA SER A 49 14.87 -7.98 52.26
C SER A 49 14.81 -9.52 52.35
N GLY A 50 15.38 -10.25 51.39
CA GLY A 50 15.39 -11.72 51.36
C GLY A 50 14.02 -12.38 51.18
N THR A 51 13.00 -11.63 50.75
CA THR A 51 11.61 -12.10 50.61
C THR A 51 11.38 -12.63 49.19
N ALA A 52 11.76 -13.87 48.93
CA ALA A 52 11.87 -14.45 47.58
C ALA A 52 10.55 -14.84 46.88
N SER A 53 9.38 -14.69 47.50
CA SER A 53 8.15 -15.32 47.01
C SER A 53 7.55 -14.71 45.73
N ASN A 54 7.82 -13.43 45.41
CA ASN A 54 7.19 -12.73 44.26
C ASN A 54 8.16 -12.26 43.16
N THR A 55 9.47 -12.47 43.31
CA THR A 55 10.49 -11.92 42.39
C THR A 55 10.37 -12.46 40.96
N GLY A 56 9.96 -13.72 40.80
CA GLY A 56 9.79 -14.34 39.48
C GLY A 56 8.62 -13.77 38.66
N ILE A 57 7.46 -13.56 39.29
CA ILE A 57 6.26 -13.01 38.61
C ILE A 57 6.51 -11.56 38.18
N MET A 58 7.13 -10.76 39.05
CA MET A 58 7.43 -9.35 38.76
C MET A 58 8.49 -9.18 37.67
N GLY A 59 9.47 -10.10 37.58
CA GLY A 59 10.42 -10.15 36.47
C GLY A 59 9.76 -10.39 35.11
N SER A 60 8.81 -11.35 35.05
CA SER A 60 8.03 -11.63 33.84
C SER A 60 7.18 -10.43 33.41
N LEU A 61 6.53 -9.74 34.35
CA LEU A 61 5.74 -8.53 34.06
C LEU A 61 6.60 -7.41 33.47
N ASN A 62 7.81 -7.21 33.99
CA ASN A 62 8.76 -6.25 33.43
C ASN A 62 9.13 -6.55 31.98
N GLY A 63 9.32 -7.82 31.63
CA GLY A 63 9.57 -8.27 30.27
C GLY A 63 8.39 -8.01 29.33
N VAL A 64 7.17 -8.31 29.77
CA VAL A 64 5.94 -8.07 29.00
C VAL A 64 5.76 -6.57 28.71
N ILE A 65 5.96 -5.70 29.71
CA ILE A 65 5.86 -4.25 29.52
C ILE A 65 6.87 -3.76 28.48
N ALA A 66 8.11 -4.27 28.53
CA ALA A 66 9.14 -3.91 27.56
C ALA A 66 8.74 -4.31 26.13
N GLN A 67 8.13 -5.48 25.94
CA GLN A 67 7.63 -5.90 24.63
C GLN A 67 6.45 -5.03 24.14
N ILE A 68 5.55 -4.63 25.02
CA ILE A 68 4.47 -3.70 24.67
C ILE A 68 5.04 -2.35 24.21
N GLN A 69 6.10 -1.84 24.85
CA GLN A 69 6.80 -0.63 24.42
C GLN A 69 7.41 -0.76 23.02
N VAL A 70 7.95 -1.94 22.66
CA VAL A 70 8.43 -2.22 21.30
C VAL A 70 7.28 -2.17 20.29
N LEU A 71 6.13 -2.75 20.62
CA LEU A 71 4.94 -2.74 19.76
C LEU A 71 4.41 -1.32 19.54
N ILE A 72 4.31 -0.52 20.61
CA ILE A 72 3.90 0.89 20.50
C ILE A 72 4.86 1.67 19.60
N SER A 73 6.17 1.51 19.82
CA SER A 73 7.20 2.19 19.01
C SER A 73 7.08 1.81 17.53
N SER A 74 6.94 0.52 17.25
CA SER A 74 6.78 -0.01 15.88
C SER A 74 5.50 0.50 15.22
N PHE A 75 4.39 0.50 15.95
CA PHE A 75 3.10 1.02 15.47
C PHE A 75 3.18 2.50 15.12
N LEU A 76 3.78 3.32 15.99
CA LEU A 76 3.97 4.75 15.74
C LEU A 76 4.77 5.01 14.46
N VAL A 77 5.84 4.26 14.22
CA VAL A 77 6.66 4.38 12.99
C VAL A 77 5.85 4.04 11.75
N ILE A 78 5.06 2.97 11.80
CA ILE A 78 4.25 2.52 10.64
C ILE A 78 3.15 3.54 10.33
N TYR A 79 2.44 4.02 11.36
CA TYR A 79 1.25 4.86 11.23
C TYR A 79 1.57 6.34 11.04
N CYS A 80 2.49 6.91 11.83
CA CYS A 80 2.84 8.33 11.82
C CYS A 80 4.12 8.63 11.00
N LYS A 81 4.71 7.61 10.36
CA LYS A 81 5.89 7.74 9.48
C LYS A 81 7.04 8.46 10.17
N LYS A 82 7.51 9.59 9.60
CA LYS A 82 8.65 10.37 10.09
C LYS A 82 8.43 10.87 11.53
N GLY A 83 7.23 11.37 11.85
CA GLY A 83 6.92 11.85 13.20
C GLY A 83 6.95 10.72 14.23
N GLY A 84 6.42 9.55 13.87
CA GLY A 84 6.45 8.36 14.71
C GLY A 84 7.86 7.81 14.93
N TYR A 85 8.71 7.81 13.89
CA TYR A 85 10.11 7.41 13.99
C TYR A 85 10.90 8.29 14.95
N ILE A 86 10.80 9.62 14.80
CA ILE A 86 11.51 10.57 15.66
C ILE A 86 11.05 10.42 17.11
N ALA A 87 9.74 10.42 17.35
CA ALA A 87 9.18 10.29 18.69
C ALA A 87 9.61 8.97 19.35
N SER A 88 9.49 7.85 18.65
CA SER A 88 9.86 6.54 19.18
C SER A 88 11.36 6.44 19.47
N THR A 89 12.21 7.03 18.63
CA THR A 89 13.66 7.07 18.87
C THR A 89 13.97 7.85 20.14
N ILE A 90 13.41 9.05 20.28
CA ILE A 90 13.59 9.90 21.47
C ILE A 90 13.11 9.16 22.73
N LEU A 91 11.91 8.57 22.69
CA LEU A 91 11.35 7.82 23.81
C LEU A 91 12.23 6.65 24.25
N ASN A 92 12.73 5.86 23.30
CA ASN A 92 13.61 4.73 23.62
C ASN A 92 14.98 5.19 24.15
N LEU A 93 15.53 6.30 23.65
CA LEU A 93 16.76 6.89 24.18
C LEU A 93 16.59 7.43 25.60
N ILE A 94 15.48 8.12 25.86
CA ILE A 94 15.12 8.58 27.22
C ILE A 94 14.95 7.38 28.15
N ASN A 95 14.27 6.33 27.71
CA ASN A 95 14.09 5.12 28.51
C ASN A 95 15.44 4.46 28.85
N ALA A 96 16.32 4.28 27.86
CA ALA A 96 17.66 3.72 28.06
C ALA A 96 18.49 4.55 29.06
N ALA A 97 18.50 5.88 28.89
CA ALA A 97 19.23 6.78 29.78
C ALA A 97 18.68 6.73 31.22
N TYR A 98 17.35 6.72 31.37
CA TYR A 98 16.70 6.60 32.67
C TYR A 98 17.03 5.27 33.35
N THR A 99 16.94 4.15 32.63
CA THR A 99 17.30 2.82 33.17
C THR A 99 18.77 2.77 33.57
N LEU A 100 19.68 3.36 32.80
CA LEU A 100 21.11 3.44 33.12
C LEU A 100 21.35 4.21 34.43
N VAL A 101 20.74 5.39 34.57
CA VAL A 101 20.84 6.22 35.78
C VAL A 101 20.32 5.46 37.00
N PHE A 102 19.14 4.83 36.88
CA PHE A 102 18.55 4.04 37.97
C PHE A 102 19.44 2.84 38.36
N ALA A 103 19.94 2.10 37.38
CA ALA A 103 20.79 0.92 37.59
C ALA A 103 22.11 1.25 38.30
N VAL A 104 22.81 2.28 37.81
CA VAL A 104 24.18 2.62 38.25
C VAL A 104 24.16 3.42 39.55
N ILE A 105 23.29 4.43 39.66
CA ILE A 105 23.36 5.40 40.77
C ILE A 105 22.52 4.96 41.97
N ILE A 106 21.34 4.37 41.73
CA ILE A 106 20.36 4.09 42.79
C ILE A 106 20.48 2.64 43.27
N ALA A 107 20.50 1.69 42.35
CA ALA A 107 20.50 0.27 42.69
C ALA A 107 21.91 -0.29 42.96
N GLY A 108 22.96 0.34 42.41
CA GLY A 108 24.34 -0.16 42.51
C GLY A 108 24.52 -1.60 42.03
N SER A 109 23.61 -2.08 41.16
CA SER A 109 23.43 -3.50 40.83
C SER A 109 23.34 -3.71 39.33
N THR A 110 24.04 -4.73 38.83
CA THR A 110 24.02 -5.15 37.42
C THR A 110 22.73 -5.88 37.04
N ALA A 111 21.82 -6.14 37.99
CA ALA A 111 20.54 -6.80 37.73
C ALA A 111 19.62 -6.00 36.77
N ALA A 112 19.89 -4.71 36.58
CA ALA A 112 19.15 -3.84 35.66
C ALA A 112 19.73 -3.80 34.23
N VAL A 113 20.88 -4.43 33.97
CA VAL A 113 21.54 -4.45 32.64
C VAL A 113 20.62 -5.02 31.53
N PRO A 114 19.83 -6.09 31.75
CA PRO A 114 18.90 -6.58 30.72
C PRO A 114 17.86 -5.52 30.28
N GLY A 115 17.51 -4.56 31.15
CA GLY A 115 16.57 -3.48 30.84
C GLY A 115 17.11 -2.44 29.84
N ILE A 116 18.44 -2.33 29.70
CA ILE A 116 19.08 -1.39 28.75
C ILE A 116 19.07 -1.96 27.32
N VAL A 117 19.09 -3.29 27.18
CA VAL A 117 19.18 -3.97 25.89
C VAL A 117 17.91 -3.74 25.05
N VAL A 118 16.73 -3.79 25.68
CA VAL A 118 15.45 -3.72 24.95
C VAL A 118 15.26 -2.38 24.23
N PRO A 119 15.45 -1.19 24.86
CA PRO A 119 15.35 0.08 24.14
C PRO A 119 16.35 0.22 22.99
N ILE A 120 17.58 -0.30 23.14
CA ILE A 120 18.61 -0.26 22.09
C ILE A 120 18.17 -1.10 20.88
N ILE A 121 17.76 -2.36 21.12
CA ILE A 121 17.22 -3.23 20.07
C ILE A 121 15.98 -2.62 19.42
N SER A 122 15.15 -1.93 20.22
CA SER A 122 13.95 -1.25 19.73
C SER A 122 14.31 -0.14 18.74
N VAL A 123 15.33 0.68 19.03
CA VAL A 123 15.83 1.72 18.11
C VAL A 123 16.33 1.12 16.78
N VAL A 124 17.04 0.00 16.84
CA VAL A 124 17.49 -0.72 15.63
C VAL A 124 16.28 -1.23 14.83
N THR A 125 15.34 -1.89 15.52
CA THR A 125 14.13 -2.47 14.92
C THR A 125 13.27 -1.40 14.25
N ILE A 126 12.98 -0.28 14.93
CA ILE A 126 12.18 0.79 14.33
C ILE A 126 12.91 1.49 13.19
N THR A 127 14.24 1.57 13.22
CA THR A 127 15.05 2.10 12.11
C THR A 127 14.91 1.22 10.87
N ILE A 128 15.00 -0.11 11.03
CA ILE A 128 14.77 -1.07 9.94
C ILE A 128 13.36 -0.90 9.39
N ILE A 129 12.34 -0.89 10.25
CA ILE A 129 10.93 -0.70 9.84
C ILE A 129 10.76 0.61 9.05
N TYR A 130 11.38 1.70 9.51
CA TYR A 130 11.29 3.00 8.85
C TYR A 130 11.92 2.97 7.45
N VAL A 131 13.13 2.41 7.31
CA VAL A 131 13.82 2.29 6.01
C VAL A 131 13.02 1.44 5.03
N TYR A 132 12.49 0.30 5.47
CA TYR A 132 11.63 -0.54 4.63
C TYR A 132 10.31 0.18 4.27
N SER A 133 9.71 0.93 5.20
CA SER A 133 8.54 1.74 4.89
C SER A 133 8.83 2.76 3.79
N LEU A 134 10.00 3.38 3.77
CA LEU A 134 10.39 4.32 2.71
C LEU A 134 10.60 3.60 1.38
N LYS A 135 11.28 2.44 1.40
CA LYS A 135 11.51 1.63 0.21
C LYS A 135 10.20 1.15 -0.43
N ILE A 136 9.26 0.66 0.39
CA ILE A 136 7.93 0.22 -0.06
C ILE A 136 7.15 1.39 -0.64
N SER A 137 7.17 2.57 -0.01
CA SER A 137 6.49 3.75 -0.57
C SER A 137 7.03 4.16 -1.94
N LYS A 138 8.34 4.04 -2.16
CA LYS A 138 8.95 4.31 -3.47
C LYS A 138 8.58 3.25 -4.51
N ALA A 139 8.75 1.97 -4.17
CA ALA A 139 8.43 0.86 -5.07
C ALA A 139 6.95 0.85 -5.48
N ASN A 140 6.04 1.17 -4.54
CA ASN A 140 4.62 1.30 -4.86
C ASN A 140 4.33 2.47 -5.82
N GLY A 141 5.10 3.56 -5.75
CA GLY A 141 4.99 4.67 -6.70
C GLY A 141 5.38 4.26 -8.11
N GLU A 142 6.55 3.60 -8.26
CA GLU A 142 7.03 3.07 -9.55
C GLU A 142 6.07 2.02 -10.13
N LEU A 143 5.51 1.16 -9.27
CA LEU A 143 4.53 0.16 -9.68
C LEU A 143 3.23 0.81 -10.18
N MET A 144 2.74 1.86 -9.52
CA MET A 144 1.55 2.60 -9.96
C MET A 144 1.75 3.25 -11.32
N GLU A 145 2.94 3.82 -11.57
CA GLU A 145 3.29 4.42 -12.87
C GLU A 145 3.35 3.36 -13.97
N THR A 146 4.02 2.24 -13.71
CA THR A 146 4.12 1.12 -14.64
C THR A 146 2.73 0.57 -14.99
N ASN A 147 1.87 0.39 -14.00
CA ASN A 147 0.53 -0.15 -14.19
C ASN A 147 -0.37 0.80 -15.00
N ARG A 148 -0.22 2.11 -14.77
CA ARG A 148 -0.90 3.14 -15.56
C ARG A 148 -0.47 3.10 -17.02
N THR A 149 0.84 3.05 -17.28
CA THR A 149 1.38 2.96 -18.66
C THR A 149 0.94 1.67 -19.35
N LEU A 150 0.94 0.55 -18.64
CA LEU A 150 0.47 -0.73 -19.17
C LEU A 150 -1.02 -0.69 -19.54
N THR A 151 -1.84 -0.07 -18.68
CA THR A 151 -3.28 0.09 -18.94
C THR A 151 -3.53 0.94 -20.17
N GLU A 152 -2.84 2.08 -20.32
CA GLU A 152 -2.96 2.94 -21.50
C GLU A 152 -2.45 2.25 -22.77
N THR A 153 -1.32 1.54 -22.68
CA THR A 153 -0.77 0.81 -23.82
C THR A 153 -1.73 -0.30 -24.27
N ASN A 154 -2.32 -1.04 -23.33
CA ASN A 154 -3.35 -2.03 -23.65
C ASN A 154 -4.58 -1.40 -24.30
N ARG A 155 -5.05 -0.24 -23.82
CA ARG A 155 -6.17 0.48 -24.45
C ARG A 155 -5.86 0.84 -25.89
N VAL A 156 -4.70 1.44 -26.15
CA VAL A 156 -4.27 1.82 -27.50
C VAL A 156 -4.09 0.60 -28.40
N MET A 157 -3.53 -0.49 -27.89
CA MET A 157 -3.41 -1.73 -28.67
C MET A 157 -4.79 -2.27 -29.07
N ARG A 158 -5.76 -2.31 -28.14
CA ARG A 158 -7.12 -2.75 -28.44
C ARG A 158 -7.80 -1.87 -29.49
N GLU A 159 -7.71 -0.55 -29.38
CA GLU A 159 -8.29 0.37 -30.37
C GLU A 159 -7.69 0.19 -31.77
N LYS A 160 -6.39 -0.09 -31.85
CA LYS A 160 -5.73 -0.41 -33.12
C LYS A 160 -6.17 -1.75 -33.67
N ASP A 161 -6.30 -2.76 -32.81
CA ASP A 161 -6.73 -4.10 -33.21
C ASP A 161 -8.18 -4.10 -33.72
N GLU A 162 -9.08 -3.38 -33.04
CA GLU A 162 -10.46 -3.15 -33.48
C GLU A 162 -10.50 -2.43 -34.83
N LYS A 163 -9.65 -1.41 -35.01
CA LYS A 163 -9.56 -0.69 -36.29
C LYS A 163 -9.00 -1.55 -37.41
N LEU A 164 -7.97 -2.36 -37.14
CA LEU A 164 -7.41 -3.29 -38.12
C LEU A 164 -8.42 -4.35 -38.51
N THR A 165 -9.13 -4.92 -37.53
CA THR A 165 -10.22 -5.87 -37.76
C THR A 165 -11.30 -5.24 -38.63
N TYR A 166 -11.71 -4.01 -38.33
CA TYR A 166 -12.69 -3.29 -39.14
C TYR A 166 -12.20 -3.12 -40.60
N LEU A 167 -10.95 -2.70 -40.80
CA LEU A 167 -10.37 -2.53 -42.14
C LEU A 167 -10.18 -3.84 -42.90
N ALA A 168 -9.97 -4.95 -42.19
CA ALA A 168 -9.80 -6.27 -42.79
C ALA A 168 -11.15 -6.88 -43.25
N TYR A 169 -12.26 -6.52 -42.62
CA TYR A 169 -13.56 -7.18 -42.79
C TYR A 169 -14.70 -6.28 -43.28
N TYR A 170 -14.54 -4.96 -43.27
CA TYR A 170 -15.57 -4.01 -43.70
C TYR A 170 -15.05 -3.08 -44.80
N ASP A 171 -15.93 -2.74 -45.73
CA ASP A 171 -15.67 -1.75 -46.77
C ASP A 171 -15.84 -0.32 -46.19
N VAL A 172 -14.81 0.53 -46.37
CA VAL A 172 -14.77 1.86 -45.72
C VAL A 172 -15.78 2.84 -46.32
N LEU A 173 -16.15 2.67 -47.60
CA LEU A 173 -17.07 3.58 -48.28
C LEU A 173 -18.53 3.31 -47.88
N THR A 174 -18.88 2.04 -47.72
CA THR A 174 -20.27 1.60 -47.47
C THR A 174 -20.54 1.21 -46.01
N GLY A 175 -19.49 0.87 -45.25
CA GLY A 175 -19.61 0.32 -43.90
C GLY A 175 -20.14 -1.12 -43.85
N LEU A 176 -20.37 -1.74 -45.00
CA LEU A 176 -20.86 -3.12 -45.11
C LEU A 176 -19.72 -4.13 -44.99
N ALA A 177 -20.07 -5.38 -44.70
CA ALA A 177 -19.15 -6.52 -44.77
C ALA A 177 -18.47 -6.55 -46.15
N ASN A 178 -17.15 -6.65 -46.15
CA ASN A 178 -16.41 -6.81 -47.39
C ASN A 178 -16.54 -8.25 -47.91
N ARG A 179 -16.00 -8.49 -49.11
CA ARG A 179 -16.05 -9.81 -49.73
C ARG A 179 -15.39 -10.89 -48.87
N GLN A 180 -14.32 -10.57 -48.13
CA GLN A 180 -13.64 -11.55 -47.29
C GLN A 180 -14.53 -12.00 -46.14
N LEU A 181 -15.14 -11.06 -45.38
CA LEU A 181 -16.05 -11.38 -44.28
C LEU A 181 -17.24 -12.22 -44.76
N PHE A 182 -17.79 -11.87 -45.93
CA PHE A 182 -18.88 -12.63 -46.54
C PHE A 182 -18.49 -14.08 -46.82
N ILE A 183 -17.30 -14.33 -47.37
CA ILE A 183 -16.83 -15.69 -47.67
C ILE A 183 -16.55 -16.46 -46.37
N ASP A 184 -15.85 -15.85 -45.40
CA ASP A 184 -15.53 -16.50 -44.13
C ASP A 184 -16.80 -16.94 -43.38
N HIS A 185 -17.82 -16.08 -43.30
CA HIS A 185 -19.11 -16.44 -42.72
C HIS A 185 -19.84 -17.53 -43.51
N MET A 186 -19.77 -17.50 -44.84
CA MET A 186 -20.41 -18.50 -45.67
C MET A 186 -19.76 -19.87 -45.49
N ASP A 187 -18.43 -19.93 -45.41
CA ASP A 187 -17.66 -21.15 -45.14
C ASP A 187 -17.97 -21.69 -43.73
N GLU A 188 -18.03 -20.81 -42.72
CA GLU A 188 -18.38 -21.18 -41.33
C GLU A 188 -19.81 -21.75 -41.25
N MET A 189 -20.78 -21.14 -41.92
CA MET A 189 -22.16 -21.67 -42.01
C MET A 189 -22.24 -23.03 -42.72
N ILE A 190 -21.39 -23.27 -43.73
CA ILE A 190 -21.32 -24.56 -44.44
C ILE A 190 -20.69 -25.64 -43.55
N GLU A 191 -19.72 -25.28 -42.70
CA GLU A 191 -19.02 -26.21 -41.82
C GLU A 191 -19.79 -26.55 -40.54
N GLU A 192 -20.40 -25.56 -39.87
CA GLU A 192 -21.07 -25.75 -38.59
C GLU A 192 -22.39 -26.52 -38.71
N ASP A 193 -23.19 -26.28 -39.76
CA ASP A 193 -24.52 -26.90 -39.87
C ASP A 193 -24.90 -27.28 -41.31
N LYS A 194 -24.42 -28.46 -41.73
CA LYS A 194 -24.66 -29.02 -43.07
C LYS A 194 -26.13 -29.23 -43.41
N ASN A 195 -27.03 -29.23 -42.43
CA ASN A 195 -28.45 -29.51 -42.64
C ASN A 195 -29.34 -28.27 -42.57
N THR A 196 -28.80 -27.10 -42.24
CA THR A 196 -29.56 -25.84 -42.22
C THR A 196 -29.51 -25.17 -43.60
N PRO A 197 -30.65 -25.07 -44.31
CA PRO A 197 -30.69 -24.41 -45.60
C PRO A 197 -30.53 -22.89 -45.45
N PHE A 198 -29.69 -22.28 -46.28
CA PHE A 198 -29.55 -20.83 -46.40
C PHE A 198 -29.72 -20.37 -47.86
N SER A 199 -29.85 -19.06 -48.07
CA SER A 199 -30.01 -18.45 -49.38
C SER A 199 -29.11 -17.22 -49.52
N VAL A 200 -28.53 -17.04 -50.71
CA VAL A 200 -27.66 -15.90 -51.04
C VAL A 200 -28.38 -15.03 -52.07
N ILE A 201 -28.42 -13.72 -51.82
CA ILE A 201 -29.00 -12.73 -52.74
C ILE A 201 -27.87 -11.85 -53.26
N PHE A 202 -27.81 -11.69 -54.58
CA PHE A 202 -26.86 -10.80 -55.26
C PHE A 202 -27.62 -9.75 -56.05
N PHE A 203 -27.21 -8.49 -55.94
CA PHE A 203 -27.80 -7.37 -56.68
C PHE A 203 -26.69 -6.40 -57.10
N ASP A 204 -26.90 -5.70 -58.22
CA ASP A 204 -25.99 -4.70 -58.78
C ASP A 204 -26.78 -3.45 -59.18
N ILE A 205 -26.11 -2.30 -59.26
CA ILE A 205 -26.74 -1.03 -59.65
C ILE A 205 -26.56 -0.78 -61.14
N ASP A 206 -27.68 -0.78 -61.88
CA ASP A 206 -27.68 -0.51 -63.32
C ASP A 206 -27.18 0.91 -63.66
N ASP A 207 -26.44 1.03 -64.77
CA ASP A 207 -25.95 2.31 -65.32
C ASP A 207 -25.09 3.17 -64.37
N PHE A 208 -24.54 2.60 -63.27
CA PHE A 208 -23.75 3.33 -62.27
C PHE A 208 -22.57 4.12 -62.87
N LYS A 209 -21.94 3.60 -63.92
CA LYS A 209 -20.84 4.28 -64.64
C LYS A 209 -21.26 5.63 -65.24
N LYS A 210 -22.46 5.73 -65.84
CA LYS A 210 -22.97 6.99 -66.41
C LYS A 210 -23.17 8.06 -65.33
N ILE A 211 -23.60 7.64 -64.13
CA ILE A 211 -23.76 8.53 -62.98
C ILE A 211 -22.38 9.05 -62.55
N ASN A 212 -21.41 8.17 -62.39
CA ASN A 212 -20.05 8.53 -61.97
C ASN A 212 -19.37 9.48 -62.98
N ASP A 213 -19.57 9.23 -64.27
CA ASP A 213 -19.02 10.04 -65.37
C ASP A 213 -19.73 11.41 -65.51
N SER A 214 -20.99 11.54 -65.10
CA SER A 214 -21.78 12.78 -65.23
C SER A 214 -21.62 13.75 -64.04
N TYR A 215 -21.38 13.24 -62.83
CA TYR A 215 -21.26 14.05 -61.62
C TYR A 215 -19.80 14.33 -61.20
N GLY A 216 -18.83 13.64 -61.82
CA GLY A 216 -17.40 13.81 -61.59
C GLY A 216 -16.94 13.22 -60.24
N HIS A 217 -15.72 12.67 -60.22
CA HIS A 217 -15.02 12.27 -58.98
C HIS A 217 -14.62 13.53 -58.20
N ASN A 218 -15.54 14.11 -57.43
CA ASN A 218 -15.18 15.10 -56.42
C ASN A 218 -15.00 14.39 -55.08
N THR A 219 -13.81 13.81 -54.89
CA THR A 219 -13.17 13.52 -53.60
C THR A 219 -11.67 13.53 -53.78
#